data_AF-A0A3S5E2M0-F1
#
_entry.id   AF-A0A3S5E2M0-F1
#
_cell.length_a   1.000
_cell.length_b   1.000
_cell.length_c   1.000
_cell.angle_alpha   90.00
_cell.angle_beta   90.00
_cell.angle_gamma   90.00
#
_symmetry.space_group_name_H-M   'P 1'
#
loop_
_entity.id
_entity.type
_entity.pdbx_description
1 polymer ?
#
loop_
_entity_poly.entity_id
_entity_poly.type
_entity_poly.pdbx_seq_one_letter_code
_entity_poly.pdbx_strand_id
1 'polypeptide(L)'
;MFLTTSIHFLFLVFLGMLSLVLLLIIVVLIYSFYQYRESLQASRWSEVINKRISEVIVYGEDEISPDDNFSSAAGSSLFRNLFLQKLAESEKKFSGAAQNKLKDLFRDYGLQEEAFKKLSQKKVHLIAGGIQELTSMNVEEALPKISTFLSHPSAQVYQEAQYAMVHFKGFEGLHFLSSITSTISEWQQLRLLLSINQIPDNSGDHIKSWMESSNDSVVIFTLKLLRKFQILPLYSSVINLLDHSSSEVRIQAVQTLLSLENSSTITHLMEVYPHQPVEVQKEILKVMKKSKDQRSTDFLKDQLLNGTDSGVKVYAAEALCALEKQEYLTEVLNRETSEELIQIIKYALQEKVC
;
A
#
# COMPACT_ATOMS: atom_id res chain seq x y z
N MET A 1 -28.42 65.51 26.39
CA MET A 1 -29.38 64.66 25.65
C MET A 1 -28.73 63.86 24.51
N PHE A 2 -27.75 64.42 23.78
CA PHE A 2 -26.99 63.66 22.75
C PHE A 2 -25.99 62.63 23.31
N LEU A 3 -25.37 62.89 24.47
CA LEU A 3 -24.40 61.95 25.07
C LEU A 3 -25.08 60.68 25.64
N THR A 4 -26.26 60.83 26.25
CA THR A 4 -27.04 59.72 26.82
C THR A 4 -27.61 58.80 25.74
N THR A 5 -28.06 59.36 24.61
CA THR A 5 -28.53 58.57 23.45
C THR A 5 -27.40 57.78 22.80
N SER A 6 -26.18 58.33 22.74
CA SER A 6 -25.00 57.60 22.26
C SER A 6 -24.59 56.44 23.18
N ILE A 7 -24.67 56.62 24.50
CA ILE A 7 -24.36 55.55 25.48
C ILE A 7 -25.40 54.43 25.43
N HIS A 8 -26.69 54.78 25.33
CA HIS A 8 -27.77 53.78 25.16
C HIS A 8 -27.63 52.97 23.87
N PHE A 9 -27.24 53.60 22.77
CA PHE A 9 -26.99 52.90 21.51
C PHE A 9 -25.82 51.91 21.63
N LEU A 10 -24.70 52.33 22.22
CA LEU A 10 -23.54 51.46 22.43
C LEU A 10 -23.86 50.28 23.36
N PHE A 11 -24.68 50.49 24.38
CA PHE A 11 -25.17 49.44 25.26
C PHE A 11 -26.05 48.41 24.53
N LEU A 12 -26.96 48.86 23.66
CA LEU A 12 -27.80 47.96 22.85
C LEU A 12 -26.98 47.13 21.86
N VAL A 13 -25.99 47.74 21.21
CA VAL A 13 -25.07 47.01 20.32
C VAL A 13 -24.27 45.97 21.09
N PHE A 14 -23.77 46.32 22.28
CA PHE A 14 -23.05 45.38 23.15
C PHE A 14 -23.93 44.20 23.58
N LEU A 15 -25.19 44.47 23.98
CA LEU A 15 -26.15 43.42 24.35
C LEU A 15 -26.47 42.49 23.17
N GLY A 16 -26.61 43.05 21.97
CA GLY A 16 -26.82 42.28 20.74
C GLY A 16 -25.63 41.38 20.40
N MET A 17 -24.40 41.90 20.52
CA MET A 17 -23.18 41.11 20.33
C MET A 17 -23.05 40.00 21.38
N LEU A 18 -23.36 40.29 22.64
CA LEU A 18 -23.34 39.29 23.72
C LEU A 18 -24.36 38.17 23.47
N SER A 19 -25.57 38.51 23.03
CA SER A 19 -26.61 37.54 22.67
C SER A 19 -26.21 36.67 21.49
N LEU A 20 -25.57 37.24 20.45
CA LEU A 20 -25.05 36.49 19.31
C LEU A 20 -23.96 35.51 19.74
N VAL A 21 -23.00 35.95 20.57
CA VAL A 21 -21.94 35.08 21.09
C VAL A 21 -22.53 33.94 21.92
N LEU A 22 -23.50 34.23 22.78
CA LEU A 22 -24.19 33.21 23.59
C LEU A 22 -24.93 32.18 22.71
N LEU A 23 -25.60 32.63 21.64
CA LEU A 23 -26.25 31.76 20.68
C LEU A 23 -25.25 30.85 19.96
N LEU A 24 -24.11 31.39 19.51
CA LEU A 24 -23.06 30.59 18.88
C LEU A 24 -22.50 29.53 19.84
N ILE A 25 -22.28 29.89 21.11
CA ILE A 25 -21.83 28.94 22.14
C ILE A 25 -22.86 27.82 22.33
N ILE A 26 -24.16 28.15 22.40
CA ILE A 26 -25.23 27.16 22.53
C ILE A 26 -25.25 26.21 21.32
N VAL A 27 -25.13 26.73 20.09
CA VAL A 27 -25.10 25.90 18.87
C VAL A 27 -23.90 24.96 18.87
N VAL A 28 -22.72 25.45 19.25
CA VAL A 28 -21.50 24.62 19.34
C VAL A 28 -21.65 23.55 20.43
N LEU A 29 -22.24 23.87 21.59
CA LEU A 29 -22.47 22.91 22.66
C LEU A 29 -23.51 21.84 22.27
N ILE A 30 -24.57 22.21 21.55
CA ILE A 30 -25.56 21.25 21.04
C ILE A 30 -24.90 20.32 20.02
N TYR A 31 -24.11 20.87 19.09
CA TYR A 31 -23.38 20.09 18.09
C TYR A 31 -22.38 19.14 18.73
N SER A 32 -21.56 19.64 19.68
CA SER A 32 -20.57 18.83 20.38
C SER A 32 -21.21 17.76 21.26
N PHE A 33 -22.34 18.05 21.90
CA PHE A 33 -23.10 17.08 22.69
C PHE A 33 -23.73 16.00 21.80
N TYR A 34 -24.27 16.37 20.64
CA TYR A 34 -24.79 15.43 19.66
C TYR A 34 -23.68 14.49 19.17
N GLN A 35 -22.54 15.06 18.77
CA GLN A 35 -21.37 14.31 18.32
C GLN A 35 -20.78 13.42 19.44
N TYR A 36 -20.74 13.92 20.67
CA TYR A 36 -20.27 13.17 21.84
C TYR A 36 -21.18 11.98 22.16
N ARG A 37 -22.50 12.17 22.12
CA ARG A 37 -23.47 11.10 22.38
C ARG A 37 -23.40 10.01 21.31
N GLU A 38 -23.27 10.40 20.04
CA GLU A 38 -23.07 9.47 18.93
C GLU A 38 -21.76 8.69 19.09
N SER A 39 -20.67 9.37 19.46
CA SER A 39 -19.36 8.75 19.72
C SER A 39 -19.38 7.79 20.93
N LEU A 40 -20.07 8.14 22.02
CA LEU A 40 -20.21 7.27 23.20
C LEU A 40 -21.00 6.01 22.87
N GLN A 41 -22.10 6.15 22.13
CA GLN A 41 -22.92 5.02 21.73
C GLN A 41 -22.15 4.11 20.74
N ALA A 42 -21.44 4.70 19.79
CA ALA A 42 -20.55 3.97 18.90
C ALA A 42 -19.44 3.23 19.66
N SER A 43 -18.86 3.82 20.71
CA SER A 43 -17.86 3.15 21.54
C SER A 43 -18.44 1.94 22.28
N ARG A 44 -19.62 2.08 22.90
CA ARG A 44 -20.31 0.97 23.58
C ARG A 44 -20.67 -0.15 22.60
N TRP A 45 -21.22 0.21 21.44
CA TRP A 45 -21.52 -0.75 20.39
C TRP A 45 -20.27 -1.43 19.85
N SER A 46 -19.17 -0.70 19.71
CA SER A 46 -17.89 -1.28 19.29
C SER A 46 -17.39 -2.32 20.30
N GLU A 47 -17.56 -2.08 21.60
CA GLU A 47 -17.18 -3.05 22.65
C GLU A 47 -18.03 -4.32 22.56
N VAL A 48 -19.35 -4.18 22.44
CA VAL A 48 -20.29 -5.30 22.26
C VAL A 48 -19.98 -6.09 20.99
N ILE A 49 -19.72 -5.41 19.87
CA ILE A 49 -19.37 -6.05 18.59
C ILE A 49 -18.04 -6.79 18.69
N ASN A 50 -17.00 -6.16 19.23
CA ASN A 50 -15.68 -6.76 19.33
C ASN A 50 -15.69 -7.99 20.26
N LYS A 51 -16.45 -7.91 21.36
CA LYS A 51 -16.68 -9.05 22.25
C LYS A 51 -17.32 -10.20 21.49
N ARG A 52 -18.41 -9.95 20.77
CA ARG A 52 -19.10 -10.98 19.99
C ARG A 52 -18.21 -11.60 18.91
N ILE A 53 -17.46 -10.79 18.16
CA ILE A 53 -16.50 -11.27 17.16
C ILE A 53 -15.45 -12.18 17.82
N SER A 54 -14.90 -11.77 18.97
CA SER A 54 -13.87 -12.52 19.69
C SER A 54 -14.42 -13.85 20.21
N GLU A 55 -15.61 -13.85 20.80
CA GLU A 55 -16.27 -15.06 21.29
C GLU A 55 -16.49 -16.07 20.16
N VAL A 56 -17.00 -15.62 19.01
CA VAL A 56 -17.24 -16.49 17.86
C VAL A 56 -15.94 -17.07 17.31
N ILE A 57 -14.88 -16.26 17.20
CA ILE A 57 -13.58 -16.74 16.75
C ILE A 57 -13.04 -17.83 17.70
N VAL A 58 -13.11 -17.62 19.02
CA VAL A 58 -12.53 -18.50 20.04
C VAL A 58 -13.37 -19.77 20.27
N TYR A 59 -14.67 -19.63 20.52
CA TYR A 59 -15.55 -20.71 20.97
C TYR A 59 -16.40 -21.31 19.84
N GLY A 60 -16.63 -20.56 18.74
CA GLY A 60 -17.60 -20.96 17.70
C GLY A 60 -19.04 -20.64 18.10
N GLU A 61 -19.93 -20.46 17.12
CA GLU A 61 -21.30 -19.97 17.37
C GLU A 61 -22.16 -20.91 18.21
N ASP A 62 -22.00 -22.23 18.04
CA ASP A 62 -22.84 -23.24 18.71
C ASP A 62 -22.64 -23.30 20.23
N GLU A 63 -21.54 -22.76 20.74
CA GLU A 63 -21.19 -22.75 22.17
C GLU A 63 -21.50 -21.43 22.88
N ILE A 64 -22.04 -20.42 22.17
CA ILE A 64 -22.21 -19.06 22.70
C ILE A 64 -23.66 -18.79 23.08
N SER A 65 -23.89 -18.44 24.35
CA SER A 65 -25.20 -18.00 24.84
C SER A 65 -25.67 -16.72 24.14
N PRO A 66 -26.97 -16.56 23.84
CA PRO A 66 -27.49 -15.34 23.25
C PRO A 66 -27.16 -14.11 24.12
N ASP A 67 -26.50 -13.11 23.54
CA ASP A 67 -26.21 -11.83 24.18
C ASP A 67 -27.37 -10.85 23.96
N ASP A 68 -28.15 -10.61 25.02
CA ASP A 68 -29.30 -9.70 25.02
C ASP A 68 -28.94 -8.25 24.65
N ASN A 69 -27.72 -7.81 24.98
CA ASN A 69 -27.26 -6.47 24.60
C ASN A 69 -26.95 -6.40 23.10
N PHE A 70 -26.46 -7.50 22.52
CA PHE A 70 -26.22 -7.59 21.09
C PHE A 70 -27.53 -7.65 20.31
N SER A 71 -28.45 -8.53 20.71
CA SER A 71 -29.73 -8.74 20.02
C SER A 71 -30.62 -7.49 20.04
N SER A 72 -30.66 -6.77 21.17
CA SER A 72 -31.39 -5.50 21.29
C SER A 72 -30.81 -4.38 20.40
N ALA A 73 -29.48 -4.36 20.20
CA ALA A 73 -28.82 -3.38 19.34
C ALA A 73 -28.85 -3.76 17.84
N ALA A 74 -28.95 -5.06 17.51
CA ALA A 74 -28.87 -5.59 16.15
C ALA A 74 -29.97 -5.09 15.19
N GLY A 75 -31.08 -4.55 15.71
CA GLY A 75 -32.13 -3.93 14.90
C GLY A 75 -31.79 -2.52 14.39
N SER A 76 -30.80 -1.85 14.97
CA SER A 76 -30.40 -0.49 14.58
C SER A 76 -29.56 -0.50 13.30
N SER A 77 -29.93 0.30 12.30
CA SER A 77 -29.12 0.46 11.08
C SER A 77 -27.72 1.01 11.39
N LEU A 78 -27.57 1.91 12.36
CA LEU A 78 -26.25 2.43 12.76
C LEU A 78 -25.39 1.33 13.41
N PHE A 79 -25.99 0.49 14.25
CA PHE A 79 -25.30 -0.66 14.85
C PHE A 79 -24.88 -1.66 13.78
N ARG A 80 -25.79 -2.04 12.87
CA ARG A 80 -25.49 -2.96 11.76
C ARG A 80 -24.39 -2.44 10.85
N ASN A 81 -24.39 -1.14 10.55
CA ASN A 81 -23.33 -0.50 9.77
C ASN A 81 -21.98 -0.56 10.49
N LEU A 82 -21.93 -0.26 11.79
CA LEU A 82 -20.72 -0.37 12.59
C LEU A 82 -20.25 -1.83 12.69
N PHE A 83 -21.18 -2.77 12.85
CA PHE A 83 -20.89 -4.19 12.92
C PHE A 83 -20.26 -4.69 11.62
N LEU A 84 -20.86 -4.33 10.48
CA LEU A 84 -20.33 -4.65 9.16
C LEU A 84 -18.92 -4.07 8.96
N GLN A 85 -18.70 -2.81 9.32
CA GLN A 85 -17.37 -2.19 9.23
C GLN A 85 -16.36 -2.95 10.11
N LYS A 86 -16.71 -3.30 11.35
CA LYS A 86 -15.84 -4.02 12.29
C LYS A 86 -15.56 -5.45 11.86
N LEU A 87 -16.53 -6.11 11.24
CA LEU A 87 -16.33 -7.43 10.63
C LEU A 87 -15.34 -7.34 9.47
N ALA A 88 -15.51 -6.37 8.56
CA ALA A 88 -14.59 -6.18 7.44
C ALA A 88 -13.17 -5.79 7.88
N GLU A 89 -13.04 -4.99 8.94
CA GLU A 89 -11.75 -4.67 9.56
C GLU A 89 -11.10 -5.88 10.23
N SER A 90 -11.90 -6.75 10.85
CA SER A 90 -11.43 -7.98 11.51
C SER A 90 -11.04 -9.04 10.50
N GLU A 91 -11.81 -9.22 9.44
CA GLU A 91 -11.57 -10.21 8.39
C GLU A 91 -10.15 -10.11 7.81
N LYS A 92 -9.67 -8.88 7.59
CA LYS A 92 -8.29 -8.62 7.12
C LYS A 92 -7.18 -9.06 8.08
N LYS A 93 -7.49 -9.27 9.37
CA LYS A 93 -6.54 -9.63 10.43
C LYS A 93 -6.51 -11.12 10.73
N PHE A 94 -7.47 -11.89 10.21
CA PHE A 94 -7.62 -13.31 10.48
C PHE A 94 -7.60 -14.12 9.18
N SER A 95 -7.14 -15.37 9.26
CA SER A 95 -7.06 -16.29 8.12
C SER A 95 -7.60 -17.67 8.48
N GLY A 96 -8.01 -18.46 7.48
CA GLY A 96 -8.44 -19.85 7.66
C GLY A 96 -9.78 -19.96 8.42
N ALA A 97 -9.85 -20.84 9.41
CA ALA A 97 -11.09 -21.14 10.13
C ALA A 97 -11.73 -19.89 10.79
N ALA A 98 -10.91 -19.01 11.38
CA ALA A 98 -11.39 -17.77 11.99
C ALA A 98 -12.03 -16.83 10.96
N GLN A 99 -11.46 -16.73 9.75
CA GLN A 99 -12.01 -15.93 8.66
C GLN A 99 -13.36 -16.47 8.18
N ASN A 100 -13.52 -17.81 8.12
CA ASN A 100 -14.79 -18.43 7.74
C ASN A 100 -15.89 -18.14 8.76
N LYS A 101 -15.59 -18.23 10.06
CA LYS A 101 -16.55 -17.88 11.12
C LYS A 101 -17.04 -16.41 11.03
N LEU A 102 -16.18 -15.48 10.61
CA LEU A 102 -16.57 -14.09 10.36
C LEU A 102 -17.52 -13.95 9.17
N LYS A 103 -17.35 -14.78 8.13
CA LYS A 103 -18.27 -14.82 6.98
C LYS A 103 -19.62 -15.42 7.36
N ASP A 104 -19.63 -16.43 8.22
CA ASP A 104 -20.86 -17.01 8.77
C ASP A 104 -21.63 -15.95 9.55
N LEU A 105 -20.98 -15.21 10.47
CA LEU A 105 -21.58 -14.06 11.15
C LEU A 105 -22.17 -13.02 10.19
N PHE A 106 -21.43 -12.69 9.13
CA PHE A 106 -21.92 -11.74 8.13
C PHE A 106 -23.21 -12.21 7.46
N ARG A 107 -23.30 -13.51 7.12
CA ARG A 107 -24.49 -14.13 6.52
C ARG A 107 -25.65 -14.22 7.50
N ASP A 108 -25.40 -14.69 8.72
CA ASP A 108 -26.44 -15.02 9.69
C ASP A 108 -27.15 -13.77 10.22
N TYR A 109 -26.43 -12.64 10.29
CA TYR A 109 -27.02 -11.33 10.60
C TYR A 109 -27.59 -10.61 9.38
N GLY A 110 -27.52 -11.18 8.17
CA GLY A 110 -28.05 -10.59 6.94
C GLY A 110 -27.40 -9.25 6.58
N LEU A 111 -26.10 -9.09 6.87
CA LEU A 111 -25.40 -7.82 6.68
C LEU A 111 -25.10 -7.50 5.21
N GLN A 112 -25.20 -8.51 4.34
CA GLN A 112 -25.09 -8.36 2.89
C GLN A 112 -26.02 -7.27 2.34
N GLU A 113 -27.28 -7.24 2.77
CA GLU A 113 -28.25 -6.22 2.34
C GLU A 113 -27.84 -4.81 2.76
N GLU A 114 -27.25 -4.64 3.95
CA GLU A 114 -26.75 -3.34 4.40
C GLU A 114 -25.57 -2.87 3.55
N ALA A 115 -24.68 -3.79 3.16
CA ALA A 115 -23.56 -3.50 2.28
C ALA A 115 -24.05 -3.11 0.86
N PHE A 116 -25.04 -3.81 0.30
CA PHE A 116 -25.65 -3.46 -0.98
C PHE A 116 -26.35 -2.08 -0.97
N LYS A 117 -27.02 -1.73 0.13
CA LYS A 117 -27.64 -0.40 0.28
C LYS A 117 -26.62 0.72 0.17
N LYS A 118 -25.37 0.52 0.63
CA LYS A 118 -24.28 1.50 0.52
C LYS A 118 -23.87 1.76 -0.94
N LEU A 119 -23.90 0.74 -1.80
CA LEU A 119 -23.62 0.89 -3.24
C LEU A 119 -24.63 1.79 -3.97
N SER A 120 -25.83 1.98 -3.40
CA SER A 120 -26.88 2.83 -3.99
C SER A 120 -26.84 4.27 -3.48
N GLN A 121 -25.92 4.59 -2.57
CA GLN A 121 -25.79 5.94 -2.00
C GLN A 121 -25.06 6.89 -2.95
N LYS A 122 -25.26 8.19 -2.75
CA LYS A 122 -24.53 9.24 -3.50
C LYS A 122 -23.18 9.60 -2.86
N LYS A 123 -23.03 9.35 -1.56
CA LYS A 123 -21.83 9.74 -0.81
C LYS A 123 -20.68 8.79 -1.16
N VAL A 124 -19.59 9.35 -1.68
CA VAL A 124 -18.38 8.63 -2.12
C VAL A 124 -17.88 7.62 -1.09
N HIS A 125 -17.70 8.04 0.17
CA HIS A 125 -17.19 7.16 1.22
C HIS A 125 -18.13 5.99 1.54
N LEU A 126 -19.45 6.15 1.36
CA LEU A 126 -20.40 5.06 1.55
C LEU A 126 -20.30 4.04 0.42
N ILE A 127 -20.23 4.50 -0.83
CA ILE A 127 -20.05 3.61 -1.99
C ILE A 127 -18.75 2.82 -1.83
N ALA A 128 -17.63 3.52 -1.57
CA ALA A 128 -16.32 2.90 -1.39
C ALA A 128 -16.32 1.91 -0.22
N GLY A 129 -16.91 2.29 0.92
CA GLY A 129 -17.06 1.39 2.07
C GLY A 129 -17.89 0.16 1.75
N GLY A 130 -18.99 0.30 1.01
CA GLY A 130 -19.82 -0.83 0.57
C GLY A 130 -19.07 -1.78 -0.35
N ILE A 131 -18.30 -1.26 -1.33
CA ILE A 131 -17.45 -2.10 -2.19
C ILE A 131 -16.42 -2.85 -1.35
N GLN A 132 -15.75 -2.15 -0.42
CA GLN A 132 -14.75 -2.75 0.46
C GLN A 132 -15.35 -3.87 1.32
N GLU A 133 -16.51 -3.63 1.94
CA GLU A 133 -17.20 -4.59 2.81
C GLU A 133 -17.64 -5.83 2.05
N LEU A 134 -18.26 -5.66 0.88
CA LEU A 134 -18.68 -6.77 0.00
C LEU A 134 -17.47 -7.58 -0.49
N THR A 135 -16.35 -6.91 -0.78
CA THR A 135 -15.12 -7.56 -1.23
C THR A 135 -14.48 -8.37 -0.11
N SER A 136 -14.29 -7.78 1.09
CA SER A 136 -13.76 -8.48 2.26
C SER A 136 -14.60 -9.71 2.64
N MET A 137 -15.93 -9.59 2.54
CA MET A 137 -16.85 -10.70 2.84
C MET A 137 -17.00 -11.71 1.70
N ASN A 138 -16.30 -11.51 0.57
CA ASN A 138 -16.34 -12.38 -0.60
C ASN A 138 -17.75 -12.57 -1.20
N VAL A 139 -18.52 -11.48 -1.32
CA VAL A 139 -19.85 -11.48 -1.93
C VAL A 139 -19.73 -11.32 -3.44
N GLU A 140 -19.62 -12.44 -4.16
CA GLU A 140 -19.45 -12.45 -5.62
C GLU A 140 -20.67 -11.90 -6.38
N GLU A 141 -21.88 -12.02 -5.83
CA GLU A 141 -23.10 -11.49 -6.42
C GLU A 141 -23.07 -9.97 -6.59
N ALA A 142 -22.19 -9.28 -5.86
CA ALA A 142 -22.00 -7.84 -6.00
C ALA A 142 -21.23 -7.44 -7.26
N LEU A 143 -20.52 -8.37 -7.92
CA LEU A 143 -19.64 -8.09 -9.05
C LEU A 143 -20.30 -7.30 -10.19
N PRO A 144 -21.51 -7.64 -10.68
CA PRO A 144 -22.17 -6.88 -11.73
C PRO A 144 -22.36 -5.41 -11.32
N LYS A 145 -22.78 -5.17 -10.06
CA LYS A 145 -22.95 -3.81 -9.56
C LYS A 145 -21.62 -3.09 -9.36
N ILE A 146 -20.62 -3.76 -8.78
CA ILE A 146 -19.29 -3.18 -8.52
C ILE A 146 -18.60 -2.78 -9.83
N SER A 147 -18.74 -3.58 -10.89
CA SER A 147 -18.15 -3.30 -12.20
C SER A 147 -18.58 -1.96 -12.81
N THR A 148 -19.80 -1.50 -12.48
CA THR A 148 -20.31 -0.18 -12.93
C THR A 148 -19.53 1.01 -12.33
N PHE A 149 -18.77 0.78 -11.25
CA PHE A 149 -17.94 1.79 -10.60
C PHE A 149 -16.53 1.91 -11.18
N LEU A 150 -16.16 1.07 -12.17
CA LEU A 150 -14.90 1.19 -12.91
C LEU A 150 -14.85 2.44 -13.81
N SER A 151 -15.94 3.19 -13.94
CA SER A 151 -15.98 4.48 -14.60
C SER A 151 -16.38 5.63 -13.66
N HIS A 152 -16.36 5.39 -12.35
CA HIS A 152 -16.82 6.38 -11.38
C HIS A 152 -15.81 7.54 -11.25
N PRO A 153 -16.25 8.82 -11.21
CA PRO A 153 -15.35 9.97 -11.22
C PRO A 153 -14.51 10.12 -9.95
N SER A 154 -14.97 9.56 -8.83
CA SER A 154 -14.18 9.55 -7.59
C SER A 154 -13.10 8.47 -7.64
N ALA A 155 -11.84 8.89 -7.50
CA ALA A 155 -10.68 8.01 -7.41
C ALA A 155 -10.82 6.94 -6.31
N GLN A 156 -11.39 7.29 -5.15
CA GLN A 156 -11.59 6.35 -4.04
C GLN A 156 -12.52 5.20 -4.44
N VAL A 157 -13.67 5.52 -5.05
CA VAL A 157 -14.63 4.51 -5.50
C VAL A 157 -14.06 3.68 -6.65
N TYR A 158 -13.38 4.32 -7.59
CA TYR A 158 -12.72 3.65 -8.69
C TYR A 158 -11.66 2.64 -8.22
N GLN A 159 -10.81 3.04 -7.28
CA GLN A 159 -9.75 2.17 -6.72
C GLN A 159 -10.31 0.97 -5.94
N GLU A 160 -11.39 1.16 -5.16
CA GLU A 160 -12.06 0.04 -4.50
C GLU A 160 -12.71 -0.90 -5.51
N ALA A 161 -13.30 -0.38 -6.58
CA ALA A 161 -13.87 -1.20 -7.65
C ALA A 161 -12.79 -2.00 -8.39
N GLN A 162 -11.66 -1.39 -8.72
CA GLN A 162 -10.51 -2.09 -9.31
C GLN A 162 -9.99 -3.19 -8.41
N TYR A 163 -9.81 -2.90 -7.12
CA TYR A 163 -9.38 -3.90 -6.15
C TYR A 163 -10.37 -5.05 -6.08
N ALA A 164 -11.67 -4.78 -6.01
CA ALA A 164 -12.70 -5.81 -6.02
C ALA A 164 -12.60 -6.69 -7.26
N MET A 165 -12.44 -6.11 -8.46
CA MET A 165 -12.27 -6.89 -9.69
C MET A 165 -11.06 -7.83 -9.59
N VAL A 166 -9.93 -7.36 -9.07
CA VAL A 166 -8.72 -8.17 -8.89
C VAL A 166 -8.88 -9.23 -7.81
N HIS A 167 -9.54 -8.89 -6.70
CA HIS A 167 -9.81 -9.81 -5.61
C HIS A 167 -10.64 -11.02 -6.07
N PHE A 168 -11.70 -10.77 -6.85
CA PHE A 168 -12.60 -11.82 -7.31
C PHE A 168 -12.13 -12.54 -8.58
N LYS A 169 -11.51 -11.81 -9.54
CA LYS A 169 -11.12 -12.38 -10.85
C LYS A 169 -9.63 -12.70 -10.96
N GLY A 170 -8.85 -12.44 -9.91
CA GLY A 170 -7.40 -12.61 -9.94
C GLY A 170 -6.76 -11.78 -11.06
N PHE A 171 -5.93 -12.44 -11.87
CA PHE A 171 -5.16 -11.80 -12.94
C PHE A 171 -6.04 -11.09 -13.98
N GLU A 172 -7.19 -11.66 -14.35
CA GLU A 172 -8.12 -11.04 -15.30
C GLU A 172 -8.66 -9.70 -14.78
N GLY A 173 -8.71 -9.51 -13.45
CA GLY A 173 -9.08 -8.23 -12.86
C GLY A 173 -8.10 -7.09 -13.17
N LEU A 174 -6.88 -7.40 -13.66
CA LEU A 174 -5.85 -6.41 -13.99
C LEU A 174 -5.98 -5.77 -15.37
N HIS A 175 -6.98 -6.16 -16.18
CA HIS A 175 -7.16 -5.58 -17.53
C HIS A 175 -7.26 -4.05 -17.56
N PHE A 176 -7.67 -3.41 -16.46
CA PHE A 176 -7.69 -1.94 -16.36
C PHE A 176 -6.29 -1.30 -16.51
N LEU A 177 -5.20 -2.05 -16.28
CA LEU A 177 -3.83 -1.55 -16.45
C LEU A 177 -3.53 -1.09 -17.87
N SER A 178 -4.21 -1.67 -18.87
CA SER A 178 -4.09 -1.26 -20.26
C SER A 178 -4.73 0.10 -20.57
N SER A 179 -5.63 0.61 -19.72
CA SER A 179 -6.37 1.85 -19.95
C SER A 179 -6.16 2.91 -18.88
N ILE A 180 -5.46 2.60 -17.78
CA ILE A 180 -5.33 3.53 -16.65
C ILE A 180 -4.31 4.63 -16.94
N THR A 181 -4.78 5.88 -16.86
CA THR A 181 -3.94 7.07 -17.05
C THR A 181 -3.39 7.64 -15.74
N SER A 182 -4.07 7.39 -14.62
CA SER A 182 -3.65 7.86 -13.30
C SER A 182 -2.55 6.98 -12.70
N THR A 183 -1.67 7.59 -11.90
CA THR A 183 -0.67 6.86 -11.11
C THR A 183 -1.32 5.93 -10.09
N ILE A 184 -0.88 4.68 -10.06
CA ILE A 184 -1.26 3.69 -9.04
C ILE A 184 -0.32 3.86 -7.84
N SER A 185 -0.89 4.18 -6.66
CA SER A 185 -0.11 4.34 -5.43
C SER A 185 0.56 3.04 -5.01
N GLU A 186 1.67 3.12 -4.27
CA GLU A 186 2.39 1.94 -3.80
C GLU A 186 1.52 1.01 -2.93
N TRP A 187 0.68 1.60 -2.09
CA TRP A 187 -0.29 0.85 -1.30
C TRP A 187 -1.29 0.08 -2.18
N GLN A 188 -1.84 0.74 -3.21
CA GLN A 188 -2.75 0.09 -4.14
C GLN A 188 -2.02 -1.02 -4.92
N GLN A 189 -0.80 -0.77 -5.39
CA GLN A 189 0.03 -1.79 -6.03
C GLN A 189 0.25 -3.01 -5.12
N LEU A 190 0.62 -2.79 -3.85
CA LEU A 190 0.80 -3.89 -2.89
C LEU A 190 -0.51 -4.67 -2.69
N ARG A 191 -1.62 -3.97 -2.50
CA ARG A 191 -2.95 -4.56 -2.30
C ARG A 191 -3.37 -5.42 -3.50
N LEU A 192 -3.20 -4.90 -4.73
CA LEU A 192 -3.48 -5.65 -5.96
C LEU A 192 -2.55 -6.87 -6.10
N LEU A 193 -1.25 -6.69 -5.84
CA LEU A 193 -0.25 -7.76 -5.94
C LEU A 193 -0.57 -8.92 -4.99
N LEU A 194 -1.01 -8.62 -3.76
CA LEU A 194 -1.38 -9.63 -2.75
C LEU A 194 -2.63 -10.41 -3.15
N SER A 195 -3.56 -9.81 -3.89
CA SER A 195 -4.78 -10.47 -4.37
C SER A 195 -4.55 -11.40 -5.58
N ILE A 196 -3.42 -11.32 -6.27
CA ILE A 196 -3.09 -12.26 -7.35
C ILE A 196 -2.41 -13.49 -6.75
N ASN A 197 -2.97 -14.68 -7.00
CA ASN A 197 -2.38 -15.95 -6.55
C ASN A 197 -1.66 -16.72 -7.67
N GLN A 198 -2.01 -16.48 -8.93
CA GLN A 198 -1.46 -17.18 -10.09
C GLN A 198 -1.53 -16.30 -11.34
N ILE A 199 -0.65 -16.59 -12.30
CA ILE A 199 -0.61 -15.97 -13.63
C ILE A 199 -1.00 -17.03 -14.66
N PRO A 200 -2.03 -16.81 -15.49
CA PRO A 200 -2.37 -17.73 -16.58
C PRO A 200 -1.23 -17.85 -17.61
N ASP A 201 -1.01 -19.04 -18.18
CA ASP A 201 0.10 -19.33 -19.11
C ASP A 201 0.14 -18.42 -20.35
N ASN A 202 -1.03 -17.99 -20.84
CA ASN A 202 -1.20 -17.15 -22.03
C ASN A 202 -1.16 -15.63 -21.73
N SER A 203 -0.68 -15.22 -20.56
CA SER A 203 -0.67 -13.82 -20.14
C SER A 203 0.50 -13.00 -20.66
N GLY A 204 1.46 -13.63 -21.34
CA GLY A 204 2.73 -13.01 -21.74
C GLY A 204 2.56 -11.72 -22.56
N ASP A 205 1.63 -11.70 -23.51
CA ASP A 205 1.40 -10.53 -24.37
C ASP A 205 0.78 -9.36 -23.61
N HIS A 206 -0.17 -9.63 -22.70
CA HIS A 206 -0.72 -8.61 -21.81
C HIS A 206 0.36 -8.00 -20.92
N ILE A 207 1.20 -8.85 -20.31
CA ILE A 207 2.27 -8.39 -19.43
C ILE A 207 3.28 -7.54 -20.20
N LYS A 208 3.68 -7.95 -21.41
CA LYS A 208 4.54 -7.14 -22.30
C LYS A 208 3.90 -5.78 -22.59
N SER A 209 2.62 -5.76 -22.95
CA SER A 209 1.92 -4.49 -23.22
C SER A 209 1.90 -3.55 -22.01
N TRP A 210 1.86 -4.09 -20.79
CA TRP A 210 1.93 -3.27 -19.57
C TRP A 210 3.34 -2.79 -19.26
N MET A 211 4.39 -3.52 -19.64
CA MET A 211 5.78 -3.07 -19.54
C MET A 211 6.08 -1.90 -20.49
N GLU A 212 5.35 -1.80 -21.59
CA GLU A 212 5.46 -0.73 -22.60
C GLU A 212 4.53 0.46 -22.32
N SER A 213 3.81 0.44 -21.20
CA SER A 213 2.87 1.50 -20.84
C SER A 213 3.58 2.84 -20.65
N SER A 214 2.94 3.92 -21.10
CA SER A 214 3.39 5.29 -20.82
C SER A 214 3.20 5.70 -19.35
N ASN A 215 2.56 4.87 -18.54
CA ASN A 215 2.35 5.09 -17.11
C ASN A 215 3.40 4.31 -16.31
N ASP A 216 4.42 5.02 -15.81
CA ASP A 216 5.50 4.44 -15.00
C ASP A 216 5.00 3.52 -13.87
N SER A 217 3.88 3.88 -13.21
CA SER A 217 3.35 3.07 -12.11
C SER A 217 2.80 1.72 -12.58
N VAL A 218 2.32 1.63 -13.82
CA VAL A 218 1.91 0.36 -14.45
C VAL A 218 3.15 -0.47 -14.78
N VAL A 219 4.20 0.13 -15.34
CA VAL A 219 5.47 -0.56 -15.62
C VAL A 219 6.09 -1.10 -14.32
N ILE A 220 6.16 -0.29 -13.27
CA ILE A 220 6.66 -0.68 -11.94
C ILE A 220 5.82 -1.81 -11.33
N PHE A 221 4.49 -1.72 -11.39
CA PHE A 221 3.63 -2.79 -10.91
C PHE A 221 3.83 -4.08 -11.69
N THR A 222 4.03 -3.98 -13.01
CA THR A 222 4.30 -5.13 -13.87
C THR A 222 5.62 -5.80 -13.51
N LEU A 223 6.69 -5.03 -13.28
CA LEU A 223 7.96 -5.53 -12.76
C LEU A 223 7.80 -6.27 -11.41
N LYS A 224 6.94 -5.77 -10.50
CA LYS A 224 6.61 -6.46 -9.25
C LYS A 224 5.89 -7.80 -9.49
N LEU A 225 5.01 -7.90 -10.49
CA LEU A 225 4.40 -9.17 -10.89
C LEU A 225 5.45 -10.16 -11.40
N LEU A 226 6.37 -9.71 -12.28
CA LEU A 226 7.45 -10.55 -12.80
C LEU A 226 8.30 -11.15 -11.67
N ARG A 227 8.62 -10.36 -10.64
CA ARG A 227 9.36 -10.83 -9.45
C ARG A 227 8.55 -11.81 -8.62
N LYS A 228 7.28 -11.50 -8.32
CA LYS A 228 6.44 -12.37 -7.49
C LYS A 228 6.26 -13.76 -8.11
N PHE A 229 6.06 -13.81 -9.42
CA PHE A 229 5.72 -15.04 -10.15
C PHE A 229 6.89 -15.62 -10.95
N GLN A 230 8.09 -15.05 -10.83
CA GLN A 230 9.32 -15.52 -11.48
C GLN A 230 9.14 -15.77 -12.98
N ILE A 231 8.60 -14.78 -13.71
CA ILE A 231 8.26 -14.90 -15.14
C ILE A 231 9.53 -14.75 -16.00
N LEU A 232 10.36 -15.80 -16.00
CA LEU A 232 11.67 -15.83 -16.68
C LEU A 232 11.65 -15.48 -18.19
N PRO A 233 10.64 -15.89 -18.99
CA PRO A 233 10.63 -15.61 -20.44
C PRO A 233 10.65 -14.12 -20.80
N LEU A 234 10.32 -13.22 -19.86
CA LEU A 234 10.32 -11.78 -20.07
C LEU A 234 11.64 -11.09 -19.70
N TYR A 235 12.69 -11.86 -19.37
CA TYR A 235 14.00 -11.33 -18.99
C TYR A 235 14.54 -10.29 -19.98
N SER A 236 14.53 -10.58 -21.28
CA SER A 236 14.99 -9.65 -22.32
C SER A 236 14.17 -8.36 -22.37
N SER A 237 12.86 -8.43 -22.13
CA SER A 237 12.01 -7.24 -22.03
C SER A 237 12.37 -6.39 -20.82
N VAL A 238 12.78 -7.01 -19.69
CA VAL A 238 13.24 -6.27 -18.51
C VAL A 238 14.59 -5.58 -18.77
N ILE A 239 15.49 -6.21 -19.53
CA ILE A 239 16.76 -5.59 -19.93
C ILE A 239 16.51 -4.27 -20.68
N ASN A 240 15.55 -4.25 -21.61
CA ASN A 240 15.20 -3.04 -22.37
C ASN A 240 14.71 -1.88 -21.48
N LEU A 241 14.18 -2.17 -20.28
CA LEU A 241 13.73 -1.14 -19.34
C LEU A 241 14.89 -0.43 -18.61
N LEU A 242 16.13 -0.91 -18.75
CA LEU A 242 17.32 -0.21 -18.25
C LEU A 242 17.58 1.12 -18.99
N ASP A 243 16.96 1.30 -20.17
CA ASP A 243 17.04 2.54 -20.97
C ASP A 243 15.78 3.42 -20.82
N HIS A 244 14.83 3.06 -19.96
CA HIS A 244 13.57 3.79 -19.76
C HIS A 244 13.80 5.25 -19.31
N SER A 245 12.94 6.21 -19.64
CA SER A 245 13.17 7.63 -19.25
C SER A 245 13.19 7.87 -17.74
N SER A 246 12.40 7.09 -17.01
CA SER A 246 12.24 7.16 -15.55
C SER A 246 13.29 6.33 -14.80
N SER A 247 14.09 6.98 -13.95
CA SER A 247 15.08 6.30 -13.10
C SER A 247 14.45 5.30 -12.14
N GLU A 248 13.24 5.54 -11.66
CA GLU A 248 12.53 4.59 -10.77
C GLU A 248 12.21 3.30 -11.51
N VAL A 249 11.74 3.37 -12.77
CA VAL A 249 11.51 2.18 -13.60
C VAL A 249 12.82 1.40 -13.79
N ARG A 250 13.94 2.09 -14.04
CA ARG A 250 15.27 1.45 -14.18
C ARG A 250 15.70 0.76 -12.90
N ILE A 251 15.54 1.39 -11.74
CA ILE A 251 15.80 0.79 -10.41
C ILE A 251 14.98 -0.49 -10.24
N GLN A 252 13.68 -0.44 -10.54
CA GLN A 252 12.81 -1.60 -10.46
C GLN A 252 13.20 -2.69 -11.47
N ALA A 253 13.69 -2.32 -12.66
CA ALA A 253 14.18 -3.27 -13.65
C ALA A 253 15.43 -4.00 -13.15
N VAL A 254 16.41 -3.26 -12.60
CA VAL A 254 17.62 -3.83 -11.97
C VAL A 254 17.26 -4.84 -10.87
N GLN A 255 16.33 -4.49 -9.97
CA GLN A 255 15.84 -5.40 -8.92
C GLN A 255 15.16 -6.65 -9.50
N THR A 256 14.44 -6.49 -10.62
CA THR A 256 13.74 -7.60 -11.29
C THR A 256 14.71 -8.54 -11.97
N LEU A 257 15.74 -8.02 -12.64
CA LEU A 257 16.77 -8.84 -13.29
C LEU A 257 17.52 -9.73 -12.30
N LEU A 258 17.74 -9.24 -11.07
CA LEU A 258 18.31 -10.06 -9.99
C LEU A 258 17.34 -11.19 -9.59
N SER A 259 16.05 -10.89 -9.42
CA SER A 259 15.03 -11.87 -9.03
C SER A 259 14.88 -12.98 -10.07
N LEU A 260 15.05 -12.68 -11.36
CA LEU A 260 14.94 -13.67 -12.44
C LEU A 260 16.18 -14.59 -12.57
N GLU A 261 17.21 -14.41 -11.73
CA GLU A 261 18.37 -15.32 -11.56
C GLU A 261 19.08 -15.77 -12.86
N ASN A 262 19.18 -14.89 -13.86
CA ASN A 262 19.92 -15.19 -15.08
C ASN A 262 21.43 -15.04 -14.87
N SER A 263 22.21 -16.05 -15.28
CA SER A 263 23.68 -16.03 -15.27
C SER A 263 24.31 -14.85 -16.02
N SER A 264 23.63 -14.23 -16.97
CA SER A 264 24.15 -13.08 -17.72
C SER A 264 23.86 -11.73 -17.05
N THR A 265 23.05 -11.68 -15.98
CA THR A 265 22.58 -10.42 -15.37
C THR A 265 23.73 -9.52 -14.95
N ILE A 266 24.69 -10.04 -14.19
CA ILE A 266 25.78 -9.21 -13.65
C ILE A 266 26.65 -8.65 -14.78
N THR A 267 26.92 -9.45 -15.82
CA THR A 267 27.66 -8.98 -17.01
C THR A 267 26.92 -7.83 -17.70
N HIS A 268 25.63 -7.97 -17.98
CA HIS A 268 24.85 -6.91 -18.62
C HIS A 268 24.76 -5.65 -17.74
N LEU A 269 24.58 -5.80 -16.43
CA LEU A 269 24.54 -4.66 -15.51
C LEU A 269 25.86 -3.90 -15.49
N MET A 270 27.02 -4.59 -15.55
CA MET A 270 28.32 -3.92 -15.67
C MET A 270 28.46 -3.15 -16.99
N GLU A 271 27.97 -3.71 -18.10
CA GLU A 271 28.05 -3.08 -19.43
C GLU A 271 27.22 -1.78 -19.50
N VAL A 272 26.00 -1.76 -18.95
CA VAL A 272 25.15 -0.57 -19.00
C VAL A 272 25.52 0.47 -17.95
N TYR A 273 26.17 0.07 -16.86
CA TYR A 273 26.42 0.91 -15.67
C TYR A 273 26.95 2.32 -15.95
N PRO A 274 27.95 2.53 -16.83
CA PRO A 274 28.52 3.87 -17.08
C PRO A 274 27.50 4.87 -17.65
N HIS A 275 26.45 4.38 -18.29
CA HIS A 275 25.40 5.18 -18.93
C HIS A 275 24.18 5.40 -18.04
N GLN A 276 24.20 4.86 -16.81
CA GLN A 276 23.08 4.93 -15.89
C GLN A 276 23.16 6.16 -14.97
N PRO A 277 22.01 6.77 -14.59
CA PRO A 277 21.98 7.79 -13.55
C PRO A 277 22.54 7.26 -12.22
N VAL A 278 23.11 8.16 -11.40
CA VAL A 278 23.77 7.82 -10.12
C VAL A 278 22.88 6.95 -9.20
N GLU A 279 21.58 7.24 -9.11
CA GLU A 279 20.66 6.45 -8.28
C GLU A 279 20.47 5.01 -8.80
N VAL A 280 20.51 4.83 -10.12
CA VAL A 280 20.45 3.49 -10.74
C VAL A 280 21.78 2.76 -10.57
N GLN A 281 22.92 3.46 -10.69
CA GLN A 281 24.25 2.92 -10.41
C GLN A 281 24.35 2.37 -8.98
N LYS A 282 23.88 3.13 -7.99
CA LYS A 282 23.80 2.68 -6.59
C LYS A 282 22.97 1.41 -6.46
N GLU A 283 21.83 1.31 -7.14
CA GLU A 283 21.00 0.10 -7.11
C GLU A 283 21.69 -1.11 -7.77
N ILE A 284 22.42 -0.90 -8.88
CA ILE A 284 23.21 -1.95 -9.52
C ILE A 284 24.24 -2.52 -8.55
N LEU A 285 24.95 -1.67 -7.80
CA LEU A 285 25.94 -2.12 -6.81
C LEU A 285 25.30 -2.89 -5.66
N LYS A 286 24.11 -2.46 -5.18
CA LYS A 286 23.35 -3.22 -4.18
C LYS A 286 22.94 -4.60 -4.71
N VAL A 287 22.54 -4.68 -5.98
CA VAL A 287 22.23 -5.96 -6.64
C VAL A 287 23.47 -6.84 -6.74
N MET A 288 24.64 -6.27 -7.07
CA MET A 288 25.90 -7.01 -7.08
C MET A 288 26.25 -7.54 -5.67
N LYS A 289 26.15 -6.72 -4.62
CA LYS A 289 26.30 -7.13 -3.20
C LYS A 289 25.41 -8.34 -2.87
N LYS A 290 24.15 -8.31 -3.28
CA LYS A 290 23.18 -9.42 -3.05
C LYS A 290 23.51 -10.67 -3.87
N SER A 291 23.90 -10.51 -5.13
CA SER A 291 24.21 -11.63 -6.03
C SER A 291 25.45 -12.42 -5.62
N LYS A 292 26.41 -11.76 -4.96
CA LYS A 292 27.74 -12.31 -4.63
C LYS A 292 28.46 -12.95 -5.82
N ASP A 293 28.22 -12.43 -7.02
CA ASP A 293 28.86 -12.91 -8.22
C ASP A 293 30.33 -12.44 -8.31
N GLN A 294 31.25 -13.39 -8.30
CA GLN A 294 32.69 -13.13 -8.31
C GLN A 294 33.15 -12.37 -9.56
N ARG A 295 32.42 -12.45 -10.68
CA ARG A 295 32.73 -11.71 -11.92
C ARG A 295 32.68 -10.19 -11.74
N SER A 296 31.94 -9.71 -10.74
CA SER A 296 31.86 -8.26 -10.44
C SER A 296 33.08 -7.74 -9.67
N THR A 297 33.99 -8.59 -9.19
CA THR A 297 35.07 -8.20 -8.27
C THR A 297 35.90 -7.05 -8.80
N ASP A 298 36.47 -7.16 -10.00
CA ASP A 298 37.39 -6.14 -10.51
C ASP A 298 36.66 -4.85 -10.89
N PHE A 299 35.42 -4.96 -11.35
CA PHE A 299 34.52 -3.82 -11.54
C PHE A 299 34.28 -3.07 -10.22
N LEU A 300 33.97 -3.78 -9.14
CA LEU A 300 33.73 -3.17 -7.83
C LEU A 300 34.99 -2.50 -7.26
N LYS A 301 36.18 -3.08 -7.48
CA LYS A 301 37.46 -2.45 -7.12
C LYS A 301 37.64 -1.11 -7.84
N ASP A 302 37.37 -1.09 -9.15
CA ASP A 302 37.44 0.14 -9.93
C ASP A 302 36.45 1.21 -9.41
N GLN A 303 35.20 0.82 -9.14
CA GLN A 303 34.19 1.76 -8.62
C GLN A 303 34.51 2.28 -7.21
N LEU A 304 35.19 1.50 -6.37
CA LEU A 304 35.67 1.94 -5.06
C LEU A 304 36.75 3.03 -5.19
N LEU A 305 37.72 2.85 -6.09
CA LEU A 305 38.87 3.75 -6.23
C LEU A 305 38.54 4.99 -7.08
N ASN A 306 37.85 4.77 -8.21
CA ASN A 306 37.65 5.78 -9.24
C ASN A 306 36.23 6.35 -9.29
N GLY A 307 35.29 5.83 -8.47
CA GLY A 307 33.92 6.34 -8.41
C GLY A 307 33.87 7.81 -8.01
N THR A 308 33.03 8.61 -8.68
CA THR A 308 32.91 10.05 -8.40
C THR A 308 31.94 10.37 -7.26
N ASP A 309 30.95 9.50 -7.05
CA ASP A 309 29.93 9.65 -5.99
C ASP A 309 30.36 8.85 -4.75
N SER A 310 30.23 9.46 -3.57
CA SER A 310 30.61 8.82 -2.31
C SER A 310 29.72 7.61 -1.99
N GLY A 311 28.43 7.67 -2.33
CA GLY A 311 27.50 6.56 -2.20
C GLY A 311 27.87 5.36 -3.09
N VAL A 312 28.34 5.61 -4.31
CA VAL A 312 28.91 4.58 -5.20
C VAL A 312 30.09 3.88 -4.54
N LYS A 313 31.05 4.64 -3.98
CA LYS A 313 32.20 4.05 -3.27
C LYS A 313 31.76 3.21 -2.06
N VAL A 314 30.79 3.69 -1.28
CA VAL A 314 30.22 2.94 -0.14
C VAL A 314 29.64 1.61 -0.58
N TYR A 315 28.75 1.60 -1.58
CA TYR A 315 28.15 0.36 -2.06
C TYR A 315 29.18 -0.59 -2.69
N ALA A 316 30.21 -0.06 -3.37
CA ALA A 316 31.29 -0.86 -3.91
C ALA A 316 32.11 -1.54 -2.79
N ALA A 317 32.46 -0.81 -1.73
CA ALA A 317 33.15 -1.36 -0.56
C ALA A 317 32.32 -2.46 0.14
N GLU A 318 31.03 -2.19 0.36
CA GLU A 318 30.10 -3.17 0.96
C GLU A 318 29.95 -4.43 0.09
N ALA A 319 29.87 -4.28 -1.23
CA ALA A 319 29.79 -5.40 -2.16
C ALA A 319 31.08 -6.24 -2.15
N LEU A 320 32.26 -5.61 -2.08
CA LEU A 320 33.54 -6.30 -1.93
C LEU A 320 33.63 -7.06 -0.60
N CYS A 321 33.11 -6.49 0.50
CA CYS A 321 32.98 -7.19 1.78
C CYS A 321 32.07 -8.43 1.68
N ALA A 322 30.95 -8.32 0.95
CA ALA A 322 30.03 -9.44 0.72
C ALA A 322 30.63 -10.55 -0.16
N LEU A 323 31.59 -10.20 -1.03
CA LEU A 323 32.38 -11.12 -1.87
C LEU A 323 33.64 -11.69 -1.19
N GLU A 324 33.82 -11.43 0.11
CA GLU A 324 34.96 -11.89 0.90
C GLU A 324 36.31 -11.34 0.43
N LYS A 325 36.34 -10.07 -0.02
CA LYS A 325 37.55 -9.37 -0.47
C LYS A 325 38.12 -8.40 0.58
N GLN A 326 38.03 -8.74 1.87
CA GLN A 326 38.48 -7.85 2.95
C GLN A 326 40.00 -7.65 2.97
N GLU A 327 40.77 -8.64 2.53
CA GLU A 327 42.23 -8.51 2.40
C GLU A 327 42.60 -7.36 1.46
N TYR A 328 41.92 -7.28 0.31
CA TYR A 328 42.07 -6.18 -0.63
C TYR A 328 41.69 -4.84 -0.01
N LEU A 329 40.55 -4.77 0.69
CA LEU A 329 40.12 -3.54 1.37
C LEU A 329 41.14 -3.07 2.42
N THR A 330 41.76 -4.01 3.13
CA THR A 330 42.80 -3.72 4.13
C THR A 330 44.10 -3.24 3.47
N GLU A 331 44.47 -3.81 2.33
CA GLU A 331 45.60 -3.35 1.52
C GLU A 331 45.39 -1.92 1.02
N VAL A 332 44.19 -1.59 0.53
CA VAL A 332 43.82 -0.23 0.12
C VAL A 332 43.86 0.73 1.32
N LEU A 333 43.27 0.34 2.46
CA LEU A 333 43.27 1.14 3.69
C LEU A 333 44.67 1.54 4.16
N ASN A 334 45.67 0.67 3.98
CA ASN A 334 47.05 0.91 4.40
C ASN A 334 47.85 1.80 3.43
N ARG A 335 47.40 1.92 2.17
CA ARG A 335 48.09 2.70 1.13
C ARG A 335 47.42 4.04 0.84
N GLU A 336 46.14 4.15 1.15
CA GLU A 336 45.32 5.30 0.80
C GLU A 336 45.57 6.48 1.74
N THR A 337 45.50 7.70 1.20
CA THR A 337 45.66 8.94 1.98
C THR A 337 44.38 9.76 2.05
N SER A 338 43.37 9.44 1.23
CA SER A 338 42.05 10.08 1.30
C SER A 338 41.29 9.69 2.57
N GLU A 339 41.01 10.67 3.43
CA GLU A 339 40.23 10.48 4.67
C GLU A 339 38.83 9.90 4.38
N GLU A 340 38.20 10.34 3.27
CA GLU A 340 36.89 9.86 2.85
C GLU A 340 36.91 8.36 2.56
N LEU A 341 37.85 7.90 1.72
CA LEU A 341 37.94 6.49 1.32
C LEU A 341 38.33 5.60 2.52
N ILE A 342 39.20 6.09 3.39
CA ILE A 342 39.54 5.43 4.66
C ILE A 342 38.29 5.23 5.52
N GLN A 343 37.44 6.25 5.66
CA GLN A 343 36.21 6.17 6.46
C GLN A 343 35.21 5.18 5.85
N ILE A 344 35.05 5.21 4.53
CA ILE A 344 34.17 4.28 3.80
C ILE A 344 34.60 2.83 3.99
N ILE A 345 35.89 2.53 3.83
CA ILE A 345 36.41 1.17 3.99
C ILE A 345 36.24 0.70 5.44
N LYS A 346 36.53 1.56 6.43
CA LYS A 346 36.30 1.23 7.84
C LYS A 346 34.84 0.91 8.13
N TYR A 347 33.92 1.71 7.60
CA TYR A 347 32.48 1.49 7.74
C TYR A 347 32.07 0.12 7.16
N ALA A 348 32.47 -0.18 5.92
CA ALA A 348 32.16 -1.45 5.27
C ALA A 348 32.74 -2.68 6.00
N LEU A 349 33.92 -2.55 6.63
CA LEU A 349 34.52 -3.63 7.42
C LEU A 349 33.84 -3.82 8.79
N GLN A 350 33.29 -2.76 9.39
CA GLN A 350 32.58 -2.81 10.66
C GLN A 350 31.19 -3.46 10.56
N GLU A 351 30.50 -3.31 9.42
CA GLU A 351 29.17 -3.90 9.18
C GLU A 351 29.15 -5.44 9.33
N LYS A 352 30.32 -6.12 9.23
CA LYS A 352 30.46 -7.58 9.43
C LYS A 352 30.63 -8.02 10.89
N VAL A 353 30.87 -7.09 11.83
CA VAL A 353 31.18 -7.42 13.24
C VAL A 353 29.91 -7.52 14.11
N CYS A 354 28.72 -7.28 13.55
CA CYS A 354 27.44 -7.40 14.26
C CYS A 354 26.63 -8.63 13.84
#